data_AF-A0A3E2CBG0-F1
#
_entry.id   AF-A0A3E2CBG0-F1
#
_cell.length_a   1.000
_cell.length_b   1.000
_cell.length_c   1.000
_cell.angle_alpha   90.00
_cell.angle_beta   90.00
_cell.angle_gamma   90.00
#
_symmetry.space_group_name_H-M   'P 1'
#
loop_
_entity.id
_entity.type
_entity.pdbx_description
1 polymer ?
#
loop_
_entity_poly.entity_id
_entity_poly.type
_entity_poly.pdbx_seq_one_letter_code
_entity_poly.pdbx_strand_id
1 'polypeptide(L)'
;PSKSAASAELMRTQVVLAEADATNKDAQEKFVKAKADFEAAKTQMAALDAQVKSAADRGEALRVAGKTDTDAYKAAVIDLKAAQSKANAYRTHEYADAEKNFGEKSDKALLAATAYNTALVNYRAAFNKAVEVEASAVKGFADPNTLNPVSTDFPAASAAAKAEAKKVEAKAQTAAPAAGKAVAAAAAKGELAGMGTKGGNGHGGKAGEQLGNAGVGVALTALAASMLAG
;
A
#
# COMPACT_ATOMS: atom_id res chain seq x y z
N PRO A 1 9.52 -34.99 14.76
CA PRO A 1 9.70 -33.64 15.36
C PRO A 1 9.33 -33.72 16.84
N SER A 2 10.04 -33.02 17.73
CA SER A 2 9.70 -33.02 19.17
C SER A 2 8.53 -32.06 19.45
N LYS A 3 7.79 -32.30 20.55
CA LYS A 3 6.70 -31.44 21.04
C LYS A 3 7.11 -29.97 21.14
N SER A 4 8.25 -29.71 21.79
CA SER A 4 8.85 -28.38 21.94
C SER A 4 9.11 -27.68 20.60
N ALA A 5 9.55 -28.41 19.57
CA ALA A 5 9.81 -27.83 18.25
C ALA A 5 8.53 -27.43 17.50
N ALA A 6 7.44 -28.21 17.63
CA ALA A 6 6.17 -27.88 16.99
C ALA A 6 5.49 -26.65 17.63
N SER A 7 5.48 -26.57 18.96
CA SER A 7 4.97 -25.40 19.68
C SER A 7 5.78 -24.13 19.39
N ALA A 8 7.12 -24.24 19.32
CA ALA A 8 7.97 -23.10 18.99
C ALA A 8 7.72 -22.58 17.56
N GLU A 9 7.50 -23.48 16.61
CA GLU A 9 7.19 -23.10 15.22
C GLU A 9 5.80 -22.46 15.10
N LEU A 10 4.82 -22.96 15.85
CA LEU A 10 3.49 -22.36 15.93
C LEU A 10 3.54 -20.93 16.48
N MET A 11 4.29 -20.70 17.56
CA MET A 11 4.49 -19.36 18.13
C MET A 11 5.16 -18.41 17.12
N ARG A 12 6.20 -18.87 16.42
CA ARG A 12 6.88 -18.05 15.40
C ARG A 12 5.95 -17.66 14.26
N THR A 13 5.22 -18.62 13.71
CA THR A 13 4.30 -18.36 12.60
C THR A 13 3.11 -17.48 13.01
N GLN A 14 2.65 -17.57 14.26
CA GLN A 14 1.65 -16.65 14.81
C GLN A 14 2.16 -15.21 14.85
N VAL A 15 3.38 -14.97 15.33
CA VAL A 15 3.99 -13.63 15.37
C VAL A 15 4.11 -13.06 13.96
N VAL A 16 4.62 -13.84 13.00
CA VAL A 16 4.73 -13.42 11.60
C VAL A 16 3.36 -13.10 10.99
N LEU A 17 2.34 -13.90 11.29
CA LEU A 17 0.97 -13.64 10.82
C LEU A 17 0.41 -12.33 11.41
N ALA A 18 0.62 -12.08 12.70
CA ALA A 18 0.17 -10.85 13.35
C ALA A 18 0.86 -9.60 12.78
N GLU A 19 2.18 -9.67 12.54
CA GLU A 19 2.93 -8.57 11.91
C GLU A 19 2.47 -8.32 10.46
N ALA A 20 2.23 -9.38 9.70
CA ALA A 20 1.72 -9.29 8.33
C ALA A 20 0.29 -8.72 8.28
N ASP A 21 -0.58 -9.11 9.23
CA ASP A 21 -1.94 -8.60 9.35
C ASP A 21 -1.96 -7.09 9.66
N ALA A 22 -1.15 -6.65 10.63
CA ALA A 22 -1.02 -5.22 10.95
C ALA A 22 -0.52 -4.41 9.74
N THR A 23 0.48 -4.94 9.03
CA THR A 23 1.03 -4.31 7.82
C THR A 23 -0.02 -4.27 6.69
N ASN A 24 -0.79 -5.34 6.50
CA ASN A 24 -1.84 -5.40 5.50
C ASN A 24 -2.97 -4.41 5.78
N LYS A 25 -3.42 -4.28 7.04
CA LYS A 25 -4.44 -3.32 7.44
C LYS A 25 -4.02 -1.88 7.17
N ASP A 26 -2.80 -1.51 7.59
CA ASP A 26 -2.25 -0.19 7.33
C ASP A 26 -2.10 0.11 5.83
N ALA A 27 -1.65 -0.88 5.04
CA ALA A 27 -1.52 -0.73 3.59
C ALA A 27 -2.89 -0.59 2.89
N GLN A 28 -3.90 -1.36 3.31
CA GLN A 28 -5.26 -1.26 2.78
C GLN A 28 -5.88 0.10 3.08
N GLU A 29 -5.75 0.61 4.31
CA GLU A 29 -6.29 1.92 4.68
C GLU A 29 -5.71 3.03 3.79
N LYS A 30 -4.38 3.02 3.60
CA LYS A 30 -3.68 3.96 2.72
C LYS A 30 -4.09 3.82 1.26
N PHE A 31 -4.31 2.60 0.78
CA PHE A 31 -4.80 2.34 -0.58
C PHE A 31 -6.22 2.88 -0.79
N VAL A 32 -7.14 2.62 0.15
CA VAL A 32 -8.52 3.12 0.07
C VAL A 32 -8.54 4.65 0.02
N LYS A 33 -7.73 5.31 0.85
CA LYS A 33 -7.59 6.76 0.82
C LYS A 33 -7.04 7.26 -0.52
N ALA A 34 -5.94 6.69 -1.00
CA ALA A 34 -5.33 7.09 -2.27
C ALA A 34 -6.28 6.86 -3.48
N LYS A 35 -7.10 5.80 -3.43
CA LYS A 35 -8.14 5.55 -4.44
C LYS A 35 -9.19 6.67 -4.45
N ALA A 36 -9.67 7.08 -3.27
CA ALA A 36 -10.64 8.15 -3.15
C ALA A 36 -10.07 9.49 -3.65
N ASP A 37 -8.82 9.80 -3.27
CA ASP A 37 -8.13 11.01 -3.71
C ASP A 37 -7.96 11.03 -5.25
N PHE A 38 -7.62 9.89 -5.86
CA PHE A 38 -7.49 9.79 -7.31
C PHE A 38 -8.82 9.94 -8.06
N GLU A 39 -9.92 9.37 -7.55
CA GLU A 39 -11.25 9.56 -8.14
C GLU A 39 -11.74 11.01 -8.01
N ALA A 40 -11.42 11.69 -6.90
CA ALA A 40 -11.66 13.12 -6.75
C ALA A 40 -10.85 13.92 -7.77
N ALA A 41 -9.57 13.58 -7.98
CA ALA A 41 -8.71 14.23 -8.96
C ALA A 41 -9.22 14.05 -10.39
N LYS A 42 -9.71 12.86 -10.76
CA LYS A 42 -10.36 12.61 -12.05
C LYS A 42 -11.60 13.48 -12.26
N THR A 43 -12.42 13.62 -11.23
CA THR A 43 -13.63 14.46 -11.28
C THR A 43 -13.27 15.92 -11.51
N GLN A 44 -12.28 16.44 -10.77
CA GLN A 44 -11.82 17.81 -10.92
C GLN A 44 -11.19 18.05 -12.30
N MET A 45 -10.46 17.06 -12.82
CA MET A 45 -9.87 17.13 -14.15
C MET A 45 -10.93 17.24 -15.25
N ALA A 46 -11.98 16.42 -15.16
CA ALA A 46 -13.13 16.49 -16.08
C ALA A 46 -13.83 17.86 -16.02
N ALA A 47 -13.96 18.45 -14.82
CA ALA A 47 -14.54 19.78 -14.66
C ALA A 47 -13.67 20.89 -15.30
N LEU A 48 -12.35 20.77 -15.23
CA LEU A 48 -11.43 21.70 -15.89
C LEU A 48 -11.45 21.55 -17.41
N ASP A 49 -11.48 20.32 -17.93
CA ASP A 49 -11.60 20.07 -19.36
C ASP A 49 -12.95 20.61 -19.91
N ALA A 50 -14.04 20.51 -19.14
CA ALA A 50 -15.33 21.13 -19.48
C ALA A 50 -15.26 22.67 -19.52
N GLN A 51 -14.50 23.31 -18.62
CA GLN A 51 -14.27 24.76 -18.65
C GLN A 51 -13.47 25.18 -19.89
N VAL A 52 -12.43 24.43 -20.24
CA VAL A 52 -11.66 24.66 -21.47
C VAL A 52 -12.57 24.57 -22.69
N LYS A 53 -13.41 23.54 -22.76
CA LYS A 53 -14.37 23.38 -23.85
C LYS A 53 -15.37 24.53 -23.93
N SER A 54 -15.95 24.94 -22.80
CA SER A 54 -16.91 26.05 -22.77
C SER A 54 -16.28 27.38 -23.23
N ALA A 55 -15.03 27.66 -22.82
CA ALA A 55 -14.31 28.84 -23.27
C ALA A 55 -14.00 28.78 -24.77
N ALA A 56 -13.62 27.61 -25.29
CA ALA A 56 -13.38 27.40 -26.72
C ALA A 56 -14.66 27.60 -27.54
N ASP A 57 -15.77 27.01 -27.12
CA ASP A 57 -17.07 27.11 -27.81
C ASP A 57 -17.56 28.56 -27.84
N ARG A 58 -17.28 29.38 -26.81
CA ARG A 58 -17.59 30.82 -26.79
C ARG A 58 -16.78 31.60 -27.83
N GLY A 59 -15.47 31.37 -27.90
CA GLY A 59 -14.61 32.01 -28.91
C GLY A 59 -15.02 31.63 -30.33
N GLU A 60 -15.35 30.36 -30.53
CA GLU A 60 -15.81 29.85 -31.82
C GLU A 60 -17.16 30.44 -32.24
N ALA A 61 -18.12 30.56 -31.33
CA ALA A 61 -19.41 31.20 -31.62
C ALA A 61 -19.24 32.67 -32.07
N LEU A 62 -18.33 33.41 -31.43
CA LEU A 62 -18.00 34.79 -31.82
C LEU A 62 -17.30 34.85 -33.18
N ARG A 63 -16.40 33.90 -33.46
CA ARG A 63 -15.73 33.78 -34.76
C ARG A 63 -16.72 33.50 -35.89
N VAL A 64 -17.62 32.54 -35.71
CA VAL A 64 -18.68 32.18 -36.66
C VAL A 64 -19.64 33.35 -36.90
N ALA A 65 -19.92 34.14 -35.86
CA ALA A 65 -20.72 35.35 -35.98
C ALA A 65 -20.00 36.55 -36.63
N GLY A 66 -18.75 36.38 -37.08
CA GLY A 66 -17.95 37.45 -37.70
C GLY A 66 -17.48 38.53 -36.72
N LYS A 67 -17.46 38.24 -35.41
CA LYS A 67 -17.14 39.21 -34.34
C LYS A 67 -15.69 39.15 -33.87
N THR A 68 -14.75 38.78 -34.73
CA THR A 68 -13.34 38.55 -34.36
C THR A 68 -12.59 39.80 -33.91
N ASP A 69 -13.02 40.99 -34.36
CA ASP A 69 -12.35 42.25 -34.00
C ASP A 69 -12.90 42.88 -32.72
N THR A 70 -13.86 42.22 -32.07
CA THR A 70 -14.53 42.74 -30.86
C THR A 70 -13.71 42.45 -29.61
N ASP A 71 -13.86 43.31 -28.59
CA ASP A 71 -13.26 43.06 -27.28
C ASP A 71 -13.83 41.80 -26.60
N ALA A 72 -15.07 41.42 -26.93
CA ALA A 72 -15.65 40.16 -26.50
C ALA A 72 -14.88 38.93 -27.03
N TYR A 73 -14.42 38.98 -28.29
CA TYR A 73 -13.60 37.91 -28.86
C TYR A 73 -12.21 37.87 -28.22
N LYS A 74 -11.57 39.03 -28.03
CA LYS A 74 -10.28 39.11 -27.31
C LYS A 74 -10.39 38.54 -25.89
N ALA A 75 -11.46 38.88 -25.17
CA ALA A 75 -11.74 38.34 -23.84
C ALA A 75 -11.93 36.80 -23.88
N ALA A 76 -12.68 36.28 -24.84
CA ALA A 76 -12.88 34.83 -24.99
C ALA A 76 -11.57 34.07 -25.27
N VAL A 77 -10.66 34.66 -26.05
CA VAL A 77 -9.32 34.08 -26.30
C VAL A 77 -8.46 34.08 -25.02
N ILE A 78 -8.51 35.16 -24.24
CA ILE A 78 -7.82 35.24 -22.94
C ILE A 78 -8.38 34.20 -21.96
N ASP A 79 -9.71 34.10 -21.86
CA ASP A 79 -10.41 33.12 -21.01
C ASP A 79 -10.02 31.69 -21.39
N LEU A 80 -9.98 31.38 -22.69
CA LEU A 80 -9.55 30.07 -23.18
C LEU A 80 -8.12 29.76 -22.75
N LYS A 81 -7.19 30.70 -22.94
CA LYS A 81 -5.78 30.51 -22.54
C LYS A 81 -5.65 30.34 -21.02
N ALA A 82 -6.42 31.09 -20.23
CA ALA A 82 -6.44 30.95 -18.78
C ALA A 82 -6.99 29.59 -18.34
N ALA A 83 -8.10 29.13 -18.94
CA ALA A 83 -8.68 27.82 -18.68
C ALA A 83 -7.71 26.69 -19.04
N GLN A 84 -7.06 26.77 -20.21
CA GLN A 84 -6.05 25.81 -20.65
C GLN A 84 -4.85 25.76 -19.70
N SER A 85 -4.34 26.91 -19.28
CA SER A 85 -3.24 27.00 -18.32
C SER A 85 -3.60 26.33 -16.99
N LYS A 86 -4.80 26.61 -16.46
CA LYS A 86 -5.29 26.00 -15.22
C LYS A 86 -5.46 24.48 -15.34
N ALA A 87 -6.06 24.01 -16.43
CA ALA A 87 -6.22 22.58 -16.69
C ALA A 87 -4.87 21.89 -16.82
N ASN A 88 -3.91 22.51 -17.51
CA ASN A 88 -2.56 21.97 -17.67
C ASN A 88 -1.81 21.90 -16.32
N ALA A 89 -1.83 22.98 -15.53
CA ALA A 89 -1.21 23.00 -14.21
C ALA A 89 -1.79 21.91 -13.29
N TYR A 90 -3.11 21.73 -13.30
CA TYR A 90 -3.74 20.66 -12.52
C TYR A 90 -3.33 19.27 -13.03
N ARG A 91 -3.28 19.07 -14.35
CA ARG A 91 -2.89 17.80 -14.98
C ARG A 91 -1.45 17.40 -14.61
N THR A 92 -0.51 18.35 -14.63
CA THR A 92 0.92 18.08 -14.41
C THR A 92 1.34 18.02 -12.94
N HIS A 93 0.46 18.43 -12.02
CA HIS A 93 0.73 18.42 -10.58
C HIS A 93 -0.29 17.52 -9.88
N GLU A 94 -1.41 18.10 -9.43
CA GLU A 94 -2.41 17.44 -8.58
C GLU A 94 -2.90 16.09 -9.15
N TYR A 95 -3.23 16.03 -10.45
CA TYR A 95 -3.70 14.80 -11.07
C TYR A 95 -2.58 13.75 -11.16
N ALA A 96 -1.39 14.14 -11.63
CA ALA A 96 -0.26 13.24 -11.79
C ALA A 96 0.23 12.70 -10.43
N ASP A 97 0.24 13.55 -9.39
CA ASP A 97 0.61 13.16 -8.03
C ASP A 97 -0.42 12.20 -7.43
N ALA A 98 -1.71 12.43 -7.64
CA ALA A 98 -2.77 11.52 -7.20
C ALA A 98 -2.70 10.16 -7.92
N GLU A 99 -2.46 10.15 -9.24
CA GLU A 99 -2.28 8.93 -10.03
C GLU A 99 -1.07 8.12 -9.54
N LYS A 100 0.06 8.80 -9.37
CA LYS A 100 1.29 8.18 -8.86
C LYS A 100 1.09 7.61 -7.45
N ASN A 101 0.50 8.38 -6.55
CA ASN A 101 0.25 7.94 -5.18
C ASN A 101 -0.71 6.73 -5.15
N PHE A 102 -1.76 6.73 -5.98
CA PHE A 102 -2.66 5.58 -6.12
C PHE A 102 -1.93 4.32 -6.59
N GLY A 103 -1.05 4.43 -7.59
CA GLY A 103 -0.20 3.32 -8.03
C GLY A 103 0.73 2.82 -6.92
N GLU A 104 1.44 3.70 -6.23
CA GLU A 104 2.36 3.34 -5.15
C GLU A 104 1.65 2.65 -3.96
N LYS A 105 0.45 3.11 -3.59
CA LYS A 105 -0.33 2.45 -2.53
C LYS A 105 -0.92 1.12 -3.00
N SER A 106 -1.28 1.00 -4.28
CA SER A 106 -1.72 -0.26 -4.87
C SER A 106 -0.62 -1.32 -4.82
N ASP A 107 0.62 -0.95 -5.14
CA ASP A 107 1.80 -1.83 -5.05
C ASP A 107 2.02 -2.32 -3.61
N LYS A 108 2.00 -1.41 -2.64
CA LYS A 108 2.20 -1.75 -1.23
C LYS A 108 1.08 -2.63 -0.69
N ALA A 109 -0.18 -2.35 -1.04
CA ALA A 109 -1.31 -3.15 -0.62
C ALA A 109 -1.28 -4.57 -1.22
N LEU A 110 -0.91 -4.70 -2.50
CA LEU A 110 -0.70 -6.01 -3.14
C LEU A 110 0.36 -6.84 -2.41
N LEU A 111 1.53 -6.25 -2.14
CA LEU A 111 2.62 -6.96 -1.47
C LEU A 111 2.26 -7.34 -0.02
N ALA A 112 1.59 -6.46 0.71
CA ALA A 112 1.15 -6.74 2.08
C ALA A 112 0.06 -7.82 2.13
N ALA A 113 -0.92 -7.78 1.23
CA ALA A 113 -1.94 -8.81 1.08
C ALA A 113 -1.33 -10.18 0.76
N THR A 114 -0.34 -10.19 -0.13
CA THR A 114 0.39 -11.41 -0.51
C THR A 114 1.19 -11.98 0.65
N ALA A 115 1.87 -11.12 1.41
CA ALA A 115 2.62 -11.51 2.60
C ALA A 115 1.71 -12.08 3.69
N TYR A 116 0.55 -11.45 3.94
CA TYR A 116 -0.46 -11.96 4.87
C TYR A 116 -0.98 -13.34 4.45
N ASN A 117 -1.37 -13.50 3.19
CA ASN A 117 -1.87 -14.79 2.68
C ASN A 117 -0.81 -15.89 2.79
N THR A 118 0.45 -15.55 2.52
CA THR A 118 1.59 -16.46 2.70
C THR A 118 1.79 -16.84 4.17
N ALA A 119 1.76 -15.86 5.08
CA ALA A 119 1.88 -16.10 6.51
C ALA A 119 0.73 -16.97 7.04
N LEU A 120 -0.50 -16.77 6.53
CA LEU A 120 -1.67 -17.55 6.90
C LEU A 120 -1.52 -19.03 6.48
N VAL A 121 -0.99 -19.30 5.29
CA VAL A 121 -0.68 -20.67 4.84
C VAL A 121 0.35 -21.34 5.74
N ASN A 122 1.42 -20.63 6.09
CA ASN A 122 2.46 -21.17 6.98
C ASN A 122 1.95 -21.41 8.41
N TYR A 123 1.12 -20.49 8.93
CA TYR A 123 0.48 -20.64 10.23
C TYR A 123 -0.48 -21.84 10.25
N ARG A 124 -1.28 -22.04 9.19
CA ARG A 124 -2.12 -23.24 9.01
C ARG A 124 -1.31 -24.52 9.08
N ALA A 125 -0.19 -24.58 8.37
CA ALA A 125 0.68 -25.75 8.36
C ALA A 125 1.30 -26.02 9.74
N ALA A 126 1.78 -24.98 10.43
CA ALA A 126 2.34 -25.09 11.77
C ALA A 126 1.29 -25.51 12.82
N PHE A 127 0.07 -24.97 12.71
CA PHE A 127 -1.05 -25.31 13.58
C PHE A 127 -1.43 -26.78 13.44
N ASN A 128 -1.65 -27.27 12.21
CA ASN A 128 -1.98 -28.68 11.96
C ASN A 128 -0.89 -29.62 12.47
N LYS A 129 0.38 -29.29 12.24
CA LYS A 129 1.52 -30.08 12.76
C LYS A 129 1.59 -30.07 14.28
N ALA A 130 1.26 -28.96 14.93
CA ALA A 130 1.19 -28.90 16.38
C ALA A 130 0.06 -29.77 16.93
N VAL A 131 -1.12 -29.76 16.28
CA VAL A 131 -2.25 -30.66 16.62
C VAL A 131 -1.84 -32.13 16.51
N GLU A 132 -1.17 -32.53 15.43
CA GLU A 132 -0.69 -33.91 15.22
C GLU A 132 0.28 -34.39 16.31
N VAL A 133 1.15 -33.49 16.77
CA VAL A 133 2.17 -33.83 17.78
C VAL A 133 1.60 -33.80 19.19
N GLU A 134 0.73 -32.84 19.50
CA GLU A 134 0.03 -32.71 20.78
C GLU A 134 -1.18 -31.77 20.65
N ALA A 135 -2.40 -32.29 20.79
CA ALA A 135 -3.62 -31.49 20.70
C ALA A 135 -3.69 -30.32 21.70
N SER A 136 -3.07 -30.42 22.88
CA SER A 136 -2.96 -29.32 23.85
C SER A 136 -2.01 -28.20 23.41
N ALA A 137 -1.10 -28.43 22.46
CA ALA A 137 -0.12 -27.45 22.01
C ALA A 137 -0.73 -26.24 21.29
N VAL A 138 -1.94 -26.38 20.75
CA VAL A 138 -2.67 -25.30 20.07
C VAL A 138 -3.61 -24.53 21.00
N LYS A 139 -3.70 -24.90 22.29
CA LYS A 139 -4.57 -24.19 23.24
C LYS A 139 -4.10 -22.73 23.39
N GLY A 140 -5.00 -21.78 23.15
CA GLY A 140 -4.72 -20.34 23.22
C GLY A 140 -4.27 -19.71 21.89
N PHE A 141 -4.12 -20.51 20.83
CA PHE A 141 -3.85 -20.02 19.49
C PHE A 141 -5.16 -19.83 18.72
N ALA A 142 -5.21 -18.83 17.84
CA ALA A 142 -6.38 -18.58 17.00
C ALA A 142 -6.55 -19.72 15.99
N ASP A 143 -7.76 -20.25 15.83
CA ASP A 143 -8.02 -21.27 14.82
C ASP A 143 -7.82 -20.66 13.42
N PRO A 144 -6.87 -21.19 12.62
CA PRO A 144 -6.58 -20.63 11.32
C PRO A 144 -7.71 -20.77 10.28
N ASN A 145 -8.72 -21.60 10.54
CA ASN A 145 -9.92 -21.71 9.69
C ASN A 145 -10.89 -20.55 9.90
N THR A 146 -10.77 -19.82 11.01
CA THR A 146 -11.56 -18.59 11.26
C THR A 146 -10.93 -17.36 10.59
N LEU A 147 -9.69 -17.49 10.11
CA LEU A 147 -8.95 -16.44 9.43
C LEU A 147 -9.12 -16.61 7.92
N ASN A 148 -9.57 -15.56 7.24
CA ASN A 148 -9.80 -15.59 5.80
C ASN A 148 -8.62 -14.97 5.04
N PRO A 149 -8.25 -15.52 3.87
CA PRO A 149 -7.31 -14.84 2.98
C PRO A 149 -7.90 -13.51 2.51
N VAL A 150 -7.02 -12.55 2.24
CA VAL A 150 -7.39 -11.23 1.71
C VAL A 150 -7.22 -11.19 0.20
N SER A 151 -8.00 -10.34 -0.47
CA SER A 151 -7.88 -10.15 -1.92
C SER A 151 -6.52 -9.59 -2.31
N THR A 152 -5.96 -10.10 -3.41
CA THR A 152 -4.76 -9.59 -4.07
C THR A 152 -5.09 -8.87 -5.38
N ASP A 153 -6.37 -8.55 -5.64
CA ASP A 153 -6.78 -7.82 -6.83
C ASP A 153 -6.60 -6.30 -6.65
N PHE A 154 -5.44 -5.82 -7.10
CA PHE A 154 -5.10 -4.40 -7.11
C PHE A 154 -4.83 -3.97 -8.56
N PRO A 155 -5.83 -3.38 -9.25
CA PRO A 155 -5.75 -3.14 -10.70
C PRO A 155 -4.64 -2.18 -11.08
N ALA A 156 -4.40 -1.15 -10.25
CA ALA A 156 -3.34 -0.16 -10.47
C ALA A 156 -1.95 -0.61 -9.96
N ALA A 157 -1.81 -1.84 -9.45
CA ALA A 157 -0.51 -2.36 -9.08
C ALA A 157 0.35 -2.62 -10.32
N SER A 158 1.61 -2.17 -10.25
CA SER A 158 2.63 -2.25 -11.27
C SER A 158 3.00 -3.69 -11.59
N ALA A 159 3.53 -3.91 -12.80
CA ALA A 159 4.05 -5.21 -13.21
C ALA A 159 5.18 -5.70 -12.29
N ALA A 160 6.00 -4.78 -11.77
CA ALA A 160 7.07 -5.09 -10.84
C ALA A 160 6.52 -5.61 -9.50
N ALA A 161 5.51 -4.95 -8.92
CA ALA A 161 4.87 -5.41 -7.69
C ALA A 161 4.17 -6.76 -7.89
N LYS A 162 3.49 -6.96 -9.03
CA LYS A 162 2.87 -8.25 -9.39
C LYS A 162 3.90 -9.37 -9.55
N ALA A 163 5.04 -9.09 -10.16
CA ALA A 163 6.12 -10.07 -10.29
C ALA A 163 6.72 -10.43 -8.93
N GLU A 164 6.89 -9.44 -8.05
CA GLU A 164 7.43 -9.67 -6.71
C GLU A 164 6.44 -10.44 -5.83
N ALA A 165 5.15 -10.11 -5.87
CA ALA A 165 4.09 -10.87 -5.22
C ALA A 165 4.13 -12.35 -5.62
N LYS A 166 4.24 -12.65 -6.94
CA LYS A 166 4.36 -14.03 -7.42
C LYS A 166 5.58 -14.77 -6.87
N LYS A 167 6.72 -14.09 -6.67
CA LYS A 167 7.90 -14.73 -6.05
C LYS A 167 7.65 -15.08 -4.59
N VAL A 168 6.97 -14.21 -3.85
CA VAL A 168 6.58 -14.46 -2.45
C VAL A 168 5.64 -15.66 -2.38
N GLU A 169 4.62 -15.72 -3.24
CA GLU A 169 3.69 -16.86 -3.32
C GLU A 169 4.40 -18.18 -3.69
N ALA A 170 5.32 -18.15 -4.65
CA ALA A 170 6.08 -19.34 -5.04
C ALA A 170 6.95 -19.88 -3.89
N LYS A 171 7.55 -18.98 -3.08
CA LYS A 171 8.35 -19.37 -1.92
C LYS A 171 7.49 -20.05 -0.84
N ALA A 172 6.24 -19.62 -0.67
CA ALA A 172 5.28 -20.27 0.22
C ALA A 172 4.97 -21.71 -0.21
N GLN A 173 4.81 -21.95 -1.52
CA GLN A 173 4.53 -23.28 -2.07
C GLN A 173 5.70 -24.27 -1.89
N THR A 174 6.94 -23.78 -1.86
CA THR A 174 8.12 -24.62 -1.59
C THR A 174 8.36 -24.92 -0.10
N ALA A 175 7.69 -24.22 0.81
CA ALA A 175 7.89 -24.37 2.26
C ALA A 175 7.06 -25.51 2.90
N ALA A 176 6.14 -26.12 2.16
CA ALA A 176 5.43 -27.32 2.60
C ALA A 176 6.09 -28.60 2.06
N PRO A 177 6.42 -29.61 2.90
CA PRO A 177 7.09 -29.59 4.19
C PRO A 177 8.54 -30.12 4.04
N ALA A 178 9.56 -29.28 4.24
CA ALA A 178 10.91 -29.77 4.51
C ALA A 178 11.27 -29.42 5.96
N ALA A 179 11.16 -30.42 6.83
CA ALA A 179 11.61 -30.33 8.20
C ALA A 179 13.10 -29.96 8.24
N GLY A 180 13.41 -28.86 8.94
CA GLY A 180 14.77 -28.59 9.41
C GLY A 180 15.66 -27.81 8.43
N LYS A 181 15.32 -26.55 8.20
CA LYS A 181 16.31 -25.44 8.12
C LYS A 181 15.56 -24.13 8.33
N ALA A 182 15.99 -23.38 9.32
CA ALA A 182 15.45 -22.07 9.65
C ALA A 182 15.50 -21.17 8.41
N VAL A 183 14.33 -20.93 7.81
CA VAL A 183 14.19 -19.86 6.83
C VAL A 183 14.02 -18.57 7.64
N ALA A 184 15.14 -17.95 7.98
CA ALA A 184 15.19 -16.53 8.23
C ALA A 184 14.79 -15.82 6.93
N ALA A 185 13.50 -15.60 6.74
CA ALA A 185 12.99 -14.68 5.73
C ALA A 185 11.78 -13.96 6.31
N ALA A 186 11.83 -12.64 6.25
CA ALA A 186 10.80 -11.70 6.64
C ALA A 186 10.60 -11.47 8.16
N ALA A 187 11.70 -11.18 8.86
CA ALA A 187 11.69 -10.03 9.77
C ALA A 187 12.52 -8.92 9.11
N ALA A 188 12.02 -8.38 8.00
CA ALA A 188 12.57 -7.15 7.41
C ALA A 188 12.13 -5.97 8.28
N LYS A 189 12.71 -5.90 9.48
CA LYS A 189 12.72 -4.68 10.29
C LYS A 189 13.80 -3.77 9.69
N GLY A 190 13.48 -3.12 8.58
CA GLY A 190 14.38 -2.28 7.81
C GLY A 190 14.09 -2.39 6.32
N GLU A 191 13.93 -1.26 5.64
CA GLU A 191 13.71 -1.14 4.19
C GLU A 191 12.31 -1.45 3.64
N LEU A 192 11.27 -0.87 4.25
CA LEU A 192 10.15 -0.30 3.46
C LEU A 192 10.24 1.24 3.34
N ALA A 193 11.40 1.80 3.72
CA ALA A 193 11.74 3.22 3.62
C ALA A 193 12.68 3.56 2.44
N GLY A 194 13.12 2.57 1.67
CA GLY A 194 14.18 2.73 0.64
C GLY A 194 13.71 2.76 -0.82
N MET A 195 12.40 2.63 -1.10
CA MET A 195 11.89 2.71 -2.48
C MET A 195 11.50 4.15 -2.82
N GLY A 196 12.51 5.03 -2.83
CA GLY A 196 12.33 6.45 -3.12
C GLY A 196 13.66 7.12 -3.44
N THR A 197 13.89 7.33 -4.74
CA THR A 197 14.91 8.18 -5.37
C THR A 197 16.32 7.60 -5.56
N LYS A 198 16.51 6.95 -6.71
CA LYS A 198 17.78 7.01 -7.43
C LYS A 198 17.50 7.54 -8.84
N GLY A 199 17.91 8.80 -9.08
CA GLY A 199 18.01 9.40 -10.42
C GLY A 199 17.49 10.83 -10.51
N GLY A 200 18.40 11.81 -10.54
CA GLY A 200 18.10 13.18 -10.98
C GLY A 200 19.00 14.26 -10.36
N ASN A 201 20.15 14.52 -10.98
CA ASN A 201 21.01 15.68 -10.69
C ASN A 201 20.24 17.01 -10.80
N GLY A 202 20.38 17.90 -9.82
CA GLY A 202 19.92 19.28 -9.88
C GLY A 202 20.35 20.06 -8.63
N HIS A 203 21.18 21.07 -8.80
CA HIS A 203 21.86 21.83 -7.76
C HIS A 203 20.93 22.67 -6.87
N GLY A 204 21.32 22.82 -5.59
CA GLY A 204 21.19 24.11 -4.89
C GLY A 204 20.49 24.07 -3.52
N GLY A 205 21.20 24.54 -2.49
CA GLY A 205 20.58 25.13 -1.30
C GLY A 205 20.81 24.36 0.01
N LYS A 206 21.65 24.91 0.87
CA LYS A 206 22.06 24.39 2.18
C LYS A 206 21.01 24.60 3.27
N ALA A 207 21.06 23.69 4.25
CA ALA A 207 20.94 23.88 5.71
C ALA A 207 19.65 24.46 6.30
N GLY A 208 19.05 23.68 7.22
CA GLY A 208 18.01 24.13 8.15
C GLY A 208 17.63 23.05 9.15
N GLU A 209 18.34 23.05 10.28
CA GLU A 209 17.89 22.72 11.65
C GLU A 209 17.34 21.33 12.03
N GLN A 210 18.29 20.60 12.61
CA GLN A 210 18.25 19.70 13.76
C GLN A 210 17.18 19.98 14.84
N LEU A 211 16.24 19.05 15.03
CA LEU A 211 15.51 18.71 16.27
C LEU A 211 15.07 17.24 16.11
N GLY A 212 15.22 16.28 17.01
CA GLY A 212 15.66 16.20 18.39
C GLY A 212 15.16 14.83 18.90
N ASN A 213 16.06 14.04 19.48
CA ASN A 213 15.86 12.87 20.38
C ASN A 213 14.51 12.12 20.40
N ALA A 214 14.57 10.80 20.19
CA ALA A 214 14.46 9.82 21.29
C ALA A 214 14.35 8.40 20.75
N GLY A 215 15.44 7.63 20.89
CA GLY A 215 15.32 6.18 20.98
C GLY A 215 14.64 5.83 22.30
N VAL A 216 13.56 5.07 22.25
CA VAL A 216 13.02 4.36 23.41
C VAL A 216 12.56 2.98 22.94
N GLY A 217 13.37 1.98 23.26
CA GLY A 217 12.90 0.61 23.36
C GLY A 217 12.08 0.45 24.64
N VAL A 218 10.93 -0.22 24.53
CA VAL A 218 10.14 -0.76 25.66
C VAL A 218 9.70 -2.15 25.19
N ALA A 219 10.44 -3.19 25.55
CA ALA A 219 10.28 -4.02 26.75
C ALA A 219 9.05 -4.96 26.67
N LEU A 220 9.32 -6.16 26.16
CA LEU A 220 8.51 -7.37 26.34
C LEU A 220 8.42 -7.67 27.84
N THR A 221 7.30 -7.32 28.48
CA THR A 221 7.02 -7.68 29.87
C THR A 221 6.01 -8.81 29.90
N ALA A 222 6.42 -9.90 30.53
CA ALA A 222 5.64 -11.10 30.77
C ALA A 222 4.35 -10.81 31.55
N LEU A 223 3.25 -11.43 31.12
CA LEU A 223 2.11 -11.66 32.00
C LEU A 223 1.74 -13.14 31.94
N ALA A 224 2.32 -13.90 32.86
CA ALA A 224 1.84 -15.21 33.25
C ALA A 224 1.61 -15.23 34.77
N ALA A 225 0.46 -15.79 35.13
CA ALA A 225 0.01 -16.23 36.45
C ALA A 225 -0.39 -15.14 37.47
N SER A 226 -1.71 -14.99 37.68
CA SER A 226 -2.43 -15.78 38.70
C SER A 226 -3.82 -15.18 38.92
N MET A 227 -4.87 -16.01 38.94
CA MET A 227 -5.85 -16.07 40.03
C MET A 227 -6.75 -17.30 39.82
N LEU A 228 -6.32 -18.39 40.44
CA LEU A 228 -7.17 -19.45 40.99
C LEU A 228 -7.29 -19.13 42.49
N ALA A 229 -8.46 -18.66 42.93
CA ALA A 229 -9.02 -18.77 44.29
C ALA A 229 -10.27 -17.86 44.38
N GLY A 230 -11.44 -18.48 44.56
CA GLY A 230 -12.75 -17.83 44.66
C GLY A 230 -13.84 -18.77 44.17
#